data_AF-A0A0C1LBM4-F1
#
_entry.id   AF-A0A0C1LBM4-F1
#
_cell.length_a   1.000
_cell.length_b   1.000
_cell.length_c   1.000
_cell.angle_alpha   90.00
_cell.angle_beta   90.00
_cell.angle_gamma   90.00
#
_symmetry.space_group_name_H-M   'P 1'
#
loop_
_entity.id
_entity.type
_entity.pdbx_description
1 polymer ?
#
loop_
_entity_poly.entity_id
_entity_poly.type
_entity_poly.pdbx_seq_one_letter_code
_entity_poly.pdbx_strand_id
1 'polypeptide(L)'
;MTAMQPDKLVSRIFELWEDDKSDENWVLERIQREFNLSIEEAESALELTKTGCFRAQLIFAGKKYPRNNLCDNPILISAIKIALIKSGRPKLGEKQSKPWWKF
;
A
#
# COMPACT_ATOMS: atom_id res chain seq x y z
N MET A 1 10.91 -9.72 18.78
CA MET A 1 10.31 -8.60 18.02
C MET A 1 9.87 -9.15 16.67
N THR A 2 8.58 -9.35 16.47
CA THR A 2 8.02 -9.93 15.24
C THR A 2 8.16 -8.89 14.13
N ALA A 3 8.86 -9.22 13.05
CA ALA A 3 9.04 -8.30 11.93
C ALA A 3 7.66 -7.86 11.41
N MET A 4 7.42 -6.55 11.37
CA MET A 4 6.19 -5.96 10.81
C MET A 4 5.98 -6.51 9.40
N GLN A 5 4.82 -7.14 9.15
CA GLN A 5 4.48 -7.73 7.85
C GLN A 5 3.72 -6.71 6.99
N PRO A 6 4.38 -6.05 6.01
CA PRO A 6 3.81 -4.88 5.33
C PRO A 6 2.58 -5.25 4.48
N ASP A 7 2.59 -6.42 3.85
CA ASP A 7 1.42 -6.97 3.13
C ASP A 7 0.19 -7.11 4.05
N LYS A 8 0.37 -7.52 5.32
CA LYS A 8 -0.75 -7.66 6.27
C LYS A 8 -1.28 -6.31 6.74
N LEU A 9 -0.39 -5.40 7.10
CA LEU A 9 -0.76 -4.04 7.51
C LEU A 9 -1.56 -3.35 6.41
N VAL A 10 -1.05 -3.39 5.18
CA VAL A 10 -1.71 -2.74 4.06
C VAL A 10 -3.03 -3.42 3.73
N SER A 11 -3.10 -4.75 3.66
CA SER A 11 -4.37 -5.46 3.42
C SER A 11 -5.42 -5.05 4.44
N ARG A 12 -5.01 -4.94 5.71
CA ARG A 12 -5.90 -4.51 6.79
C ARG A 12 -6.38 -3.08 6.61
N ILE A 13 -5.52 -2.14 6.22
CA ILE A 13 -5.92 -0.76 5.91
C ILE A 13 -6.98 -0.74 4.79
N PHE A 14 -6.80 -1.54 3.74
CA PHE A 14 -7.80 -1.64 2.67
C PHE A 14 -9.14 -2.21 3.14
N GLU A 15 -9.15 -3.24 3.98
CA GLU A 15 -10.38 -3.78 4.59
C GLU A 15 -11.10 -2.70 5.40
N LEU A 16 -10.37 -1.94 6.23
CA LEU A 16 -10.94 -0.88 7.05
C LEU A 16 -11.54 0.27 6.21
N TRP A 17 -10.98 0.54 5.03
CA TRP A 17 -11.53 1.52 4.08
C TRP A 17 -12.77 1.00 3.33
N GLU A 18 -12.87 -0.31 3.09
CA GLU A 18 -14.03 -0.94 2.42
C GLU A 18 -15.25 -1.06 3.35
N ASP A 19 -15.04 -1.12 4.67
CA ASP A 19 -16.09 -1.18 5.70
C ASP A 19 -16.89 0.15 5.87
N ASP A 20 -16.86 1.04 4.87
CA ASP A 20 -17.59 2.32 4.79
C ASP A 20 -17.30 3.31 5.95
N LYS A 21 -16.21 3.07 6.68
CA LYS A 21 -15.69 3.98 7.70
C LYS A 21 -14.57 4.82 7.10
N SER A 22 -14.95 5.89 6.41
CA SER A 22 -14.01 6.90 5.90
C SER A 22 -13.36 7.75 7.01
N ASP A 23 -13.57 7.42 8.29
CA ASP A 23 -12.93 8.11 9.40
C ASP A 23 -11.48 7.64 9.54
N GLU A 24 -10.56 8.47 9.04
CA GLU A 24 -9.12 8.20 9.10
C GLU A 24 -8.61 8.02 10.54
N ASN A 25 -9.20 8.72 11.53
CA ASN A 25 -8.79 8.57 12.92
C ASN A 25 -9.14 7.19 13.45
N TRP A 26 -10.29 6.65 13.06
CA TRP A 26 -10.69 5.30 13.43
C TRP A 26 -9.77 4.25 12.81
N VAL A 27 -9.39 4.41 11.53
CA VAL A 27 -8.43 3.54 10.85
C VAL A 27 -7.07 3.57 11.58
N LEU A 28 -6.58 4.78 11.91
CA LEU A 28 -5.32 4.98 12.62
C LEU A 28 -5.32 4.32 14.00
N GLU A 29 -6.35 4.56 14.82
CA GLU A 29 -6.47 3.91 16.12
C GLU A 29 -6.47 2.38 16.00
N ARG A 30 -7.10 1.86 14.94
CA ARG A 30 -7.23 0.43 14.76
C ARG A 30 -5.92 -0.22 14.37
N ILE A 31 -5.19 0.35 13.41
CA ILE A 31 -3.88 -0.18 13.01
C ILE A 31 -2.83 -0.01 14.12
N GLN A 32 -2.89 1.07 14.90
CA GLN A 32 -2.03 1.23 16.08
C GLN A 32 -2.21 0.07 17.07
N ARG A 33 -3.46 -0.25 17.42
CA ARG A 33 -3.77 -1.32 18.38
C ARG A 33 -3.48 -2.71 17.81
N GLU A 34 -3.80 -2.97 16.55
CA GLU A 34 -3.64 -4.30 15.94
C GLU A 34 -2.18 -4.63 15.60
N PHE A 35 -1.36 -3.62 15.27
CA PHE A 35 0.05 -3.81 14.87
C PHE A 35 1.06 -3.31 15.91
N ASN A 36 0.60 -2.78 17.04
CA ASN A 36 1.44 -2.22 18.11
C ASN A 36 2.42 -1.16 17.58
N LEU A 37 1.88 -0.21 16.82
CA LEU A 37 2.61 0.90 16.21
C LEU A 37 2.45 2.18 17.04
N SER A 38 3.43 3.06 17.00
CA SER A 38 3.26 4.44 17.44
C SER A 38 2.27 5.19 16.52
N ILE A 39 1.79 6.35 16.98
CA ILE A 39 0.96 7.25 16.16
C ILE A 39 1.71 7.63 14.87
N GLU A 40 2.96 8.04 14.98
CA GLU A 40 3.79 8.47 13.85
C GLU A 40 4.01 7.33 12.84
N GLU A 41 4.24 6.10 13.33
CA GLU A 41 4.40 4.92 12.47
C GLU A 41 3.10 4.57 11.75
N ALA A 42 1.97 4.66 12.43
CA ALA A 42 0.65 4.40 11.85
C ALA A 42 0.27 5.46 10.80
N GLU A 43 0.51 6.74 11.08
CA GLU A 43 0.31 7.84 10.13
C GLU A 43 1.18 7.66 8.89
N SER A 44 2.46 7.36 9.09
CA SER A 44 3.39 7.07 7.99
C SER A 44 2.92 5.88 7.15
N ALA A 45 2.49 4.79 7.78
CA ALA A 45 1.97 3.63 7.08
C ALA A 45 0.70 3.95 6.26
N LEU A 46 -0.20 4.76 6.80
CA LEU A 46 -1.42 5.19 6.13
C LEU A 46 -1.08 6.06 4.90
N GLU A 47 -0.20 7.05 5.06
CA GLU A 47 0.24 7.94 3.98
C GLU A 47 0.97 7.16 2.86
N LEU A 48 1.85 6.23 3.22
CA LEU A 48 2.52 5.34 2.27
C LEU A 48 1.50 4.47 1.53
N THR A 49 0.46 4.00 2.23
CA THR A 49 -0.61 3.21 1.60
C THR A 49 -1.41 4.04 0.59
N LYS A 50 -1.82 5.26 0.94
CA LYS A 50 -2.49 6.19 0.02
C LYS A 50 -1.61 6.52 -1.19
N THR A 51 -0.32 6.79 -0.95
CA THR A 51 0.66 7.03 -2.01
C THR A 51 0.79 5.82 -2.93
N GLY A 52 0.79 4.61 -2.38
CA GLY A 52 0.82 3.36 -3.15
C GLY A 52 -0.42 3.19 -4.02
N CYS A 53 -1.60 3.54 -3.50
CA CYS A 53 -2.86 3.54 -4.25
C CYS A 53 -2.81 4.52 -5.44
N PHE A 54 -2.35 5.74 -5.19
CA PHE A 54 -2.20 6.75 -6.25
C PHE A 54 -1.20 6.31 -7.32
N ARG A 55 -0.06 5.74 -6.92
CA ARG A 55 0.92 5.18 -7.86
C ARG A 55 0.32 4.03 -8.66
N ALA A 56 -0.46 3.14 -8.03
CA ALA A 56 -1.15 2.07 -8.72
C ALA A 56 -2.13 2.58 -9.78
N GLN A 57 -2.87 3.67 -9.50
CA GLN A 57 -3.74 4.31 -10.49
C GLN A 57 -2.96 4.85 -11.70
N LEU A 58 -1.80 5.48 -11.45
CA LEU A 58 -0.93 5.95 -12.53
C LEU A 58 -0.39 4.79 -13.37
N ILE A 59 0.02 3.69 -12.73
CA ILE A 59 0.45 2.45 -13.41
C ILE A 59 -0.71 1.86 -14.23
N PHE A 60 -1.92 1.86 -13.68
CA PHE A 60 -3.12 1.39 -14.36
C PHE A 60 -3.37 2.20 -15.64
N ALA A 61 -3.21 3.53 -15.57
CA ALA A 61 -3.34 4.46 -16.68
C ALA A 61 -2.13 4.47 -17.66
N GLY A 62 -1.13 3.60 -17.47
CA GLY A 62 0.07 3.54 -18.32
C GLY A 62 1.03 4.70 -18.15
N LYS A 63 0.89 5.50 -17.08
CA LYS A 63 1.77 6.64 -16.77
C LYS A 63 2.96 6.17 -15.94
N LYS A 64 4.12 6.78 -16.18
CA LYS A 64 5.33 6.58 -15.36
C LYS A 64 5.25 7.43 -14.10
N TYR A 65 5.66 6.87 -12.98
CA TYR A 65 5.88 7.61 -11.74
C TYR A 65 7.37 7.92 -11.58
N PRO A 66 7.77 9.13 -11.17
CA PRO A 66 9.18 9.46 -10.96
C PRO A 66 9.81 8.56 -9.91
N ARG A 67 11.02 8.05 -10.20
CA ARG A 67 11.77 7.24 -9.23
C ARG A 67 12.21 8.14 -8.08
N ASN A 68 12.00 7.69 -6.83
CA ASN A 68 12.39 8.43 -5.64
C ASN A 68 12.87 7.48 -4.53
N ASN A 69 13.35 8.07 -3.43
CA ASN A 69 13.85 7.36 -2.24
C ASN A 69 12.80 6.47 -1.54
N LEU A 70 11.52 6.62 -1.87
CA LEU A 70 10.44 5.79 -1.32
C LEU A 70 10.20 4.50 -2.13
N CYS A 71 10.84 4.34 -3.29
CA CYS A 71 10.64 3.16 -4.15
C CYS A 71 11.00 1.83 -3.46
N ASP A 72 11.91 1.84 -2.49
CA ASP A 72 12.33 0.66 -1.74
C ASP A 72 11.54 0.49 -0.42
N ASN A 73 10.57 1.37 -0.14
CA ASN A 73 9.76 1.26 1.06
C ASN A 73 8.81 0.06 0.94
N PRO A 74 8.85 -0.90 1.88
CA PRO A 74 8.11 -2.15 1.74
C PRO A 74 6.60 -1.97 1.89
N ILE A 75 6.12 -0.99 2.68
CA ILE A 75 4.69 -0.65 2.79
C ILE A 75 4.20 -0.12 1.44
N LEU A 76 4.96 0.79 0.82
CA LEU A 76 4.62 1.35 -0.48
C LEU A 76 4.53 0.27 -1.57
N ILE A 77 5.52 -0.64 -1.63
CA ILE A 77 5.53 -1.76 -2.57
C ILE A 77 4.29 -2.65 -2.37
N SER A 78 3.97 -2.96 -1.11
CA SER A 78 2.80 -3.77 -0.73
C SER A 78 1.50 -3.08 -1.14
N ALA A 79 1.38 -1.77 -0.92
CA ALA A 79 0.22 -0.97 -1.33
C ALA A 79 0.01 -0.91 -2.83
N ILE A 80 1.07 -0.73 -3.62
CA ILE A 80 0.96 -0.78 -5.08
C ILE A 80 0.46 -2.16 -5.53
N LYS A 81 1.07 -3.23 -4.99
CA LYS A 81 0.70 -4.61 -5.31
C LYS A 81 -0.76 -4.90 -4.99
N ILE A 82 -1.22 -4.58 -3.79
CA ILE A 82 -2.59 -4.83 -3.31
C ILE A 82 -3.61 -3.98 -4.09
N ALA A 83 -3.32 -2.68 -4.30
CA ALA A 83 -4.16 -1.78 -5.09
C ALA A 83 -4.38 -2.28 -6.52
N LEU A 84 -3.32 -2.76 -7.18
CA LEU A 84 -3.42 -3.31 -8.54
C LEU A 84 -4.26 -4.58 -8.60
N ILE A 85 -4.13 -5.47 -7.60
CA ILE A 85 -4.94 -6.69 -7.49
C ILE A 85 -6.42 -6.33 -7.31
N LYS A 86 -6.73 -5.42 -6.37
CA LYS A 86 -8.11 -4.97 -6.11
C LYS A 86 -8.73 -4.22 -7.29
N SER A 87 -7.92 -3.52 -8.09
CA SER A 87 -8.38 -2.82 -9.31
C SER A 87 -8.61 -3.75 -10.53
N GLY A 88 -8.54 -5.07 -10.36
CA GLY A 88 -8.83 -6.03 -11.42
C GLY A 88 -7.70 -6.26 -12.43
N ARG A 89 -6.47 -5.78 -12.18
CA ARG A 89 -5.30 -6.28 -12.94
C ARG A 89 -4.91 -7.67 -12.40
N PRO A 90 -4.77 -8.69 -13.27
CA PRO A 90 -4.20 -9.97 -12.85
C PRO A 90 -2.79 -9.76 -12.30
N LYS A 91 -2.40 -10.65 -11.37
CA LYS A 91 -1.13 -10.62 -10.63
C LYS A 91 0.03 -10.15 -11.51
N LEU A 92 0.79 -9.15 -11.01
CA LEU A 92 2.12 -8.79 -11.47
C LEU A 92 2.98 -10.06 -11.63
N GLY A 93 2.98 -10.66 -12.82
CA GLY A 93 3.51 -12.00 -13.07
C GLY A 93 2.91 -12.71 -14.29
N GLU A 94 1.66 -12.41 -14.68
CA GLU A 94 1.11 -12.93 -15.93
C GLU A 94 1.51 -12.03 -17.11
N LYS A 95 2.65 -12.39 -17.72
CA LYS A 95 3.19 -11.87 -19.00
C LYS A 95 3.29 -10.34 -19.13
N GLN A 96 4.13 -9.69 -18.31
CA GLN A 96 4.86 -8.51 -18.77
C GLN A 96 6.34 -8.62 -18.39
N SER A 97 7.18 -8.45 -19.39
CA SER A 97 8.55 -8.93 -19.56
C SER A 97 9.63 -8.25 -18.71
N LYS A 98 9.29 -7.53 -17.64
CA LYS A 98 10.24 -7.02 -16.64
C LYS A 98 9.47 -6.51 -15.42
N PRO A 99 10.01 -6.69 -14.19
CA PRO A 99 9.49 -5.98 -13.06
C PRO A 99 9.60 -4.47 -13.29
N TRP A 100 8.52 -3.72 -13.10
CA TRP A 100 8.51 -2.28 -13.36
C TRP A 100 9.46 -1.49 -12.45
N TRP A 101 9.90 -2.08 -11.33
CA TRP A 101 10.94 -1.53 -10.45
C TRP A 101 12.37 -1.68 -11.00
N LYS A 102 12.55 -2.32 -12.17
CA LYS A 102 13.84 -2.47 -12.86
C LYS A 102 14.07 -1.45 -14.01
N PHE A 103 13.37 -0.32 -14.01
CA PHE A 103 13.60 0.78 -14.95
C PHE A 103 14.11 2.06 -14.27
#